data_AF-A0A7Y7V7A9-F1
#
_entry.id   AF-A0A7Y7V7A9-F1
#
_cell.length_a   1.000
_cell.length_b   1.000
_cell.length_c   1.000
_cell.angle_alpha   90.00
_cell.angle_beta   90.00
_cell.angle_gamma   90.00
#
_symmetry.space_group_name_H-M   'P 1'
#
loop_
_entity.id
_entity.type
_entity.pdbx_description
1 polymer ?
#
loop_
_entity_poly.entity_id
_entity_poly.type
_entity_poly.pdbx_seq_one_letter_code
_entity_poly.pdbx_strand_id
1 'polypeptide(L)'
;MKTDFDHEQSRAHGRKQNRGKKLEDKLRTLLADWCREITGSGRKWVYTQAAFAKYAGVSRETIRSKQLHLDGLIAELDSSRRLSNGSVGLKQAVASISNLKNENADLKAQIYSLQIQHVRMFEKLYKKARNLSVLVEGDLPFASIGHCPLCGCTNRNQ
;
A
#
# COMPACT_ATOMS: atom_id res chain seq x y z
N MET A 1 47.98 -3.35 -69.04
CA MET A 1 48.24 -4.63 -68.34
C MET A 1 48.13 -4.38 -66.84
N LYS A 2 47.16 -5.04 -66.17
CA LYS A 2 47.05 -5.28 -64.70
C LYS A 2 46.91 -4.03 -63.81
N THR A 3 45.91 -3.85 -62.93
CA THR A 3 45.09 -4.82 -62.20
C THR A 3 43.85 -4.13 -61.61
N ASP A 4 42.65 -4.52 -62.05
CA ASP A 4 41.37 -4.28 -61.36
C ASP A 4 41.17 -5.20 -60.14
N PHE A 5 42.25 -5.57 -59.44
CA PHE A 5 42.30 -6.78 -58.59
C PHE A 5 42.25 -6.52 -57.08
N ASP A 6 42.11 -5.27 -56.64
CA ASP A 6 42.30 -4.94 -55.21
C ASP A 6 41.01 -4.55 -54.47
N HIS A 7 39.85 -4.50 -55.13
CA HIS A 7 38.58 -4.15 -54.45
C HIS A 7 37.76 -5.36 -53.95
N GLU A 8 38.20 -6.60 -54.19
CA GLU A 8 37.37 -7.79 -53.98
C GLU A 8 37.70 -8.60 -52.71
N GLN A 9 38.63 -8.13 -51.85
CA GLN A 9 39.05 -8.90 -50.66
C GLN A 9 38.37 -8.52 -49.33
N SER A 10 37.45 -7.55 -49.29
CA SER A 10 36.80 -7.13 -48.02
C SER A 10 35.46 -7.83 -47.70
N ARG A 11 35.07 -8.89 -48.43
CA ARG A 11 33.76 -9.55 -48.28
C ARG A 11 33.84 -11.02 -47.87
N ALA A 12 34.51 -11.36 -46.77
CA ALA A 12 34.43 -12.74 -46.25
C ALA A 12 34.69 -12.92 -44.74
N HIS A 13 34.31 -11.97 -43.89
CA HIS A 13 34.05 -12.30 -42.49
C HIS A 13 32.55 -12.51 -42.28
N GLY A 14 32.06 -13.64 -42.79
CA GLY A 14 30.72 -14.13 -42.50
C GLY A 14 30.59 -14.34 -40.99
N ARG A 15 29.97 -13.36 -40.31
CA ARG A 15 29.65 -13.42 -38.88
C ARG A 15 28.92 -14.75 -38.64
N LYS A 16 29.54 -15.69 -37.92
CA LYS A 16 28.96 -17.02 -37.67
C LYS A 16 27.54 -16.81 -37.11
N GLN A 17 26.54 -17.14 -37.91
CA GLN A 17 25.15 -17.02 -37.51
C GLN A 17 24.87 -18.12 -36.49
N ASN A 18 24.44 -17.73 -35.29
CA ASN A 18 23.93 -18.69 -34.33
C ASN A 18 22.62 -19.28 -34.89
N ARG A 19 22.56 -20.60 -35.03
CA ARG A 19 21.40 -21.33 -35.57
C ARG A 19 20.96 -22.43 -34.59
N GLY A 20 19.69 -22.80 -34.65
CA GLY A 20 19.12 -23.90 -33.85
C GLY A 20 19.21 -23.68 -32.33
N LYS A 21 19.54 -24.73 -31.58
CA LYS A 21 19.61 -24.71 -30.10
C LYS A 21 20.50 -23.60 -29.53
N LYS A 22 21.64 -23.32 -30.16
CA LYS A 22 22.55 -22.24 -29.71
C LYS A 22 21.90 -20.85 -29.76
N LEU A 23 20.96 -20.63 -30.67
CA LEU A 23 20.19 -19.40 -30.73
C LEU A 23 19.13 -19.36 -29.62
N GLU A 24 18.46 -20.48 -29.36
CA GLU A 24 17.46 -20.61 -28.30
C GLU A 24 18.06 -20.35 -26.91
N ASP A 25 19.21 -20.96 -26.61
CA ASP A 25 19.90 -20.76 -25.33
C ASP A 25 20.37 -19.30 -25.16
N LYS A 26 20.83 -18.68 -26.24
CA LYS A 26 21.22 -17.27 -26.25
C LYS A 26 20.01 -16.34 -26.04
N LEU A 27 18.88 -16.63 -26.67
CA LEU A 27 17.66 -15.85 -26.47
C LEU A 27 17.13 -16.02 -25.04
N ARG A 28 17.22 -17.20 -24.45
CA ARG A 28 16.84 -17.44 -23.05
C ARG A 28 17.69 -16.64 -22.07
N THR A 29 19.01 -16.66 -22.24
CA THR A 29 19.93 -15.88 -21.40
C THR A 29 19.67 -14.39 -21.54
N LEU A 30 19.55 -13.88 -22.76
CA LEU A 30 19.20 -12.47 -23.00
C LEU A 30 17.85 -12.08 -22.42
N LEU A 31 16.85 -12.96 -22.45
CA LEU A 31 15.53 -12.70 -21.86
C LEU A 31 15.62 -12.57 -20.34
N ALA A 32 16.40 -13.44 -19.69
CA ALA A 32 16.65 -13.37 -18.25
C ALA A 32 17.42 -12.10 -17.86
N ASP A 33 18.45 -11.74 -18.61
CA ASP A 33 19.25 -10.53 -18.36
C ASP A 33 18.42 -9.26 -18.56
N TRP A 34 17.62 -9.19 -19.63
CA TRP A 34 16.70 -8.09 -19.88
C TRP A 34 15.68 -7.91 -18.74
N CYS A 35 15.17 -9.03 -18.21
CA CYS A 35 14.27 -9.01 -17.07
C CYS A 35 14.98 -8.46 -15.82
N ARG A 36 16.21 -8.90 -15.54
CA ARG A 36 17.02 -8.41 -14.41
C ARG A 36 17.32 -6.92 -14.51
N GLU A 37 17.71 -6.43 -15.69
CA GLU A 37 18.00 -5.01 -15.92
C GLU A 37 16.78 -4.13 -15.65
N ILE A 38 15.62 -4.48 -16.21
CA ILE A 38 14.39 -3.71 -16.03
C ILE A 38 13.96 -3.74 -14.57
N THR A 39 14.00 -4.90 -13.93
CA THR A 39 13.59 -5.04 -12.53
C THR A 39 14.56 -4.34 -11.58
N GLY A 40 15.86 -4.40 -11.85
CA GLY A 40 16.90 -3.68 -11.10
C GLY A 40 16.78 -2.17 -11.21
N SER A 41 16.25 -1.66 -12.33
CA SER A 41 15.91 -0.25 -12.50
C SER A 41 14.63 0.21 -11.76
N GLY A 42 13.96 -0.69 -11.03
CA GLY A 42 12.70 -0.42 -10.35
C GLY A 42 11.48 -0.29 -11.26
N ARG A 43 11.62 -0.59 -12.56
CA ARG A 43 10.53 -0.51 -13.54
C ARG A 43 9.79 -1.83 -13.63
N LYS A 44 8.49 -1.76 -13.92
CA LYS A 44 7.67 -2.95 -14.16
C LYS A 44 8.09 -3.61 -15.47
N TRP A 45 8.65 -4.81 -15.39
CA TRP A 45 8.92 -5.63 -16.56
C TRP A 45 7.61 -6.09 -17.22
N VAL A 46 7.48 -5.82 -18.52
CA VAL A 46 6.38 -6.25 -19.38
C VAL A 46 6.99 -6.82 -20.65
N TYR A 47 6.76 -8.10 -20.89
CA TYR A 47 7.23 -8.75 -22.10
C TYR A 47 6.46 -8.20 -23.31
N THR A 48 7.19 -7.69 -24.29
CA THR A 48 6.68 -7.45 -25.64
C THR A 48 7.67 -7.97 -26.65
N GLN A 49 7.20 -8.73 -27.63
CA GLN A 49 8.04 -9.32 -28.66
C GLN A 49 8.85 -8.25 -29.42
N ALA A 50 8.25 -7.08 -29.64
CA ALA A 50 8.89 -5.95 -30.28
C ALA A 50 10.09 -5.40 -29.49
N ALA A 51 9.93 -5.19 -28.18
CA ALA A 51 11.00 -4.67 -27.34
C ALA A 51 12.09 -5.72 -27.14
N PHE A 52 11.72 -6.98 -26.97
CA PHE A 52 12.69 -8.06 -26.83
C PHE A 52 13.52 -8.27 -28.10
N ALA A 53 12.89 -8.24 -29.28
CA ALA A 53 13.61 -8.31 -30.56
C ALA A 53 14.64 -7.17 -30.70
N LYS A 54 14.28 -5.95 -30.29
CA LYS A 54 15.19 -4.79 -30.27
C LYS A 54 16.35 -5.00 -29.30
N TYR A 55 16.07 -5.52 -28.10
CA TYR A 55 17.10 -5.81 -27.09
C TYR A 55 18.06 -6.91 -27.54
N ALA A 56 17.52 -8.02 -28.05
CA ALA A 56 18.30 -9.17 -28.49
C ALA A 56 19.00 -8.97 -29.86
N GLY A 57 18.69 -7.89 -30.57
CA GLY A 57 19.28 -7.58 -31.88
C GLY A 57 18.86 -8.57 -32.98
N VAL A 58 17.64 -9.10 -32.92
CA VAL A 58 17.10 -10.07 -33.88
C VAL A 58 15.78 -9.58 -34.48
N SER A 59 15.35 -10.18 -35.59
CA SER A 59 14.05 -9.84 -36.17
C SER A 59 12.90 -10.36 -35.31
N ARG A 60 11.75 -9.69 -35.39
CA ARG A 60 10.52 -10.15 -34.71
C ARG A 60 10.14 -11.57 -35.14
N GLU A 61 10.33 -11.90 -36.42
CA GLU A 61 10.00 -13.22 -36.95
C GLU A 61 10.88 -14.32 -36.34
N THR A 62 12.15 -14.04 -36.07
CA THR A 62 13.03 -14.97 -35.35
C THR A 62 12.53 -15.24 -33.93
N ILE A 63 12.07 -14.22 -33.22
CA ILE A 63 11.44 -14.41 -31.91
C ILE A 63 10.14 -15.21 -32.05
N ARG A 64 9.32 -14.91 -33.07
CA ARG A 64 8.03 -15.59 -33.32
C ARG A 64 8.22 -17.09 -33.51
N SER A 65 9.19 -17.47 -34.33
CA SER A 65 9.56 -18.87 -34.60
C SER A 65 10.01 -19.61 -33.34
N LYS A 66 10.56 -18.89 -32.34
CA LYS A 66 11.09 -19.45 -31.10
C LYS A 66 10.23 -19.14 -29.86
N GLN A 67 9.04 -18.57 -30.06
CA GLN A 67 8.18 -18.09 -28.99
C GLN A 67 7.82 -19.22 -28.01
N LEU A 68 7.50 -20.40 -28.52
CA LEU A 68 7.13 -21.58 -27.74
C LEU A 68 8.21 -21.99 -26.72
N HIS A 69 9.49 -21.76 -27.03
CA HIS A 69 10.61 -22.04 -26.11
C HIS A 69 10.85 -20.92 -25.08
N LEU A 70 10.39 -19.71 -25.38
CA LEU A 70 10.49 -18.52 -24.53
C LEU A 70 9.29 -18.42 -23.58
N ASP A 71 8.10 -18.84 -24.00
CA ASP A 71 6.86 -18.74 -23.22
C ASP A 71 6.98 -19.39 -21.83
N GLY A 72 7.64 -20.54 -21.73
CA GLY A 72 7.90 -21.19 -20.45
C GLY A 72 8.77 -20.34 -19.51
N LEU A 73 9.82 -19.71 -20.04
CA LEU A 73 10.70 -18.84 -19.26
C LEU A 73 9.97 -17.54 -18.87
N ILE A 74 9.15 -17.00 -19.76
CA ILE A 74 8.34 -15.81 -19.49
C ILE A 74 7.35 -16.10 -18.34
N ALA A 75 6.69 -17.25 -18.37
CA ALA A 75 5.77 -17.67 -17.32
C ALA A 75 6.48 -17.90 -15.98
N GLU A 76 7.67 -18.49 -15.99
CA GLU A 76 8.49 -18.70 -14.80
C GLU A 76 8.98 -17.36 -14.18
N LEU A 77 9.44 -16.44 -15.02
CA LEU A 77 9.86 -15.11 -14.57
C LEU A 77 8.67 -14.29 -14.03
N ASP A 78 7.49 -14.40 -14.64
CA ASP A 78 6.29 -13.71 -14.17
C ASP A 78 5.75 -14.32 -12.85
N SER A 79 5.80 -15.65 -12.69
CA SER A 79 5.35 -16.34 -11.47
C SER A 79 6.27 -16.08 -10.28
N SER A 80 7.59 -16.16 -10.47
CA SER A 80 8.59 -15.84 -9.44
C SER A 80 8.43 -14.40 -8.94
N ARG A 81 8.10 -13.47 -9.84
CA ARG A 81 7.77 -12.08 -9.47
C ARG A 81 6.49 -11.97 -8.65
N ARG A 82 5.42 -12.68 -9.00
CA ARG A 82 4.17 -12.66 -8.22
C ARG A 82 4.38 -13.15 -6.79
N LEU A 83 5.25 -14.15 -6.60
CA LEU A 83 5.63 -14.61 -5.27
C LEU A 83 6.42 -13.55 -4.49
N SER A 84 7.40 -12.91 -5.13
CA SER A 84 8.19 -11.83 -4.52
C SER A 84 7.32 -10.62 -4.13
N ASN A 85 6.51 -10.11 -5.05
CA ASN A 85 5.62 -8.97 -4.81
C ASN A 85 4.46 -9.31 -3.85
N GLY A 86 3.97 -10.56 -3.89
CA GLY A 86 2.96 -11.05 -2.96
C GLY A 86 3.43 -10.98 -1.51
N SER A 87 4.74 -11.20 -1.26
CA SER A 87 5.32 -11.06 0.08
C SER A 87 5.32 -9.60 0.58
N VAL A 88 5.51 -8.62 -0.31
CA VAL A 88 5.49 -7.19 0.03
C VAL A 88 4.06 -6.74 0.33
N GLY A 89 3.10 -7.13 -0.52
CA GLY A 89 1.67 -6.85 -0.30
C GLY A 89 1.15 -7.48 0.99
N LEU A 90 1.59 -8.71 1.30
CA LEU A 90 1.24 -9.38 2.56
C LEU A 90 1.79 -8.64 3.78
N LYS A 91 3.06 -8.22 3.76
CA LYS A 91 3.66 -7.44 4.87
C LYS A 91 2.92 -6.13 5.09
N GLN A 92 2.58 -5.41 4.01
CA GLN A 92 1.85 -4.15 4.10
C GLN A 92 0.42 -4.35 4.61
N ALA A 93 -0.26 -5.41 4.16
CA ALA A 93 -1.58 -5.77 4.66
C ALA A 93 -1.55 -6.15 6.15
N VAL A 94 -0.55 -6.91 6.60
CA VAL A 94 -0.36 -7.25 8.02
C VAL A 94 -0.12 -6.00 8.86
N ALA A 95 0.70 -5.06 8.38
CA ALA A 95 0.93 -3.78 9.06
C ALA A 95 -0.34 -2.92 9.15
N SER A 96 -1.15 -2.87 8.09
CA SER A 96 -2.45 -2.18 8.13
C SER A 96 -3.42 -2.83 9.12
N ILE A 97 -3.46 -4.17 9.18
CA ILE A 97 -4.28 -4.90 10.15
C ILE A 97 -3.83 -4.60 11.58
N SER A 98 -2.52 -4.55 11.85
CA SER A 98 -2.03 -4.20 13.19
C SER A 98 -2.39 -2.78 13.57
N ASN A 99 -2.27 -1.82 12.65
CA ASN A 99 -2.63 -0.42 12.92
C ASN A 99 -4.12 -0.27 13.20
N LEU A 100 -4.99 -0.86 12.39
CA LEU A 100 -6.44 -0.82 12.59
C LEU A 100 -6.86 -1.50 13.90
N LYS A 101 -6.17 -2.57 14.31
CA LYS A 101 -6.42 -3.20 15.62
C LYS A 101 -6.08 -2.26 16.77
N ASN A 102 -4.96 -1.54 16.68
CA ASN A 102 -4.56 -0.57 17.70
C ASN A 102 -5.54 0.61 17.76
N GLU A 103 -5.90 1.19 16.62
CA GLU A 103 -6.91 2.28 16.56
C GLU A 103 -8.25 1.84 17.16
N ASN A 104 -8.68 0.61 16.90
CA ASN A 104 -9.93 0.08 17.47
C ASN A 104 -9.84 -0.11 19.00
N ALA A 105 -8.68 -0.54 19.50
CA ALA A 105 -8.43 -0.64 20.94
C ALA A 105 -8.46 0.75 21.62
N ASP A 106 -7.84 1.75 20.99
CA ASP A 106 -7.82 3.12 21.50
C ASP A 106 -9.23 3.75 21.52
N LEU A 107 -9.99 3.57 20.43
CA LEU A 107 -11.37 4.06 20.36
C LEU A 107 -12.27 3.39 21.41
N LYS A 108 -12.10 2.08 21.66
CA LYS A 108 -12.82 1.40 22.73
C LYS A 108 -12.46 1.97 24.11
N ALA A 109 -11.18 2.21 24.37
CA ALA A 109 -10.74 2.82 25.62
C ALA A 109 -11.36 4.22 25.82
N GLN A 110 -11.42 5.02 24.75
CA GLN A 110 -12.07 6.34 24.79
C GLN A 110 -13.56 6.24 25.08
N ILE A 111 -14.29 5.34 24.41
CA ILE A 111 -15.72 5.09 24.67
C ILE A 111 -15.96 4.71 26.13
N TYR A 112 -15.17 3.77 26.68
CA TYR A 112 -15.30 3.39 28.08
C TYR A 112 -15.04 4.56 29.02
N SER A 113 -14.03 5.39 28.72
CA SER A 113 -13.73 6.57 29.53
C SER A 113 -14.90 7.58 29.54
N LEU A 114 -15.51 7.83 28.38
CA LEU A 114 -16.68 8.70 28.23
C LEU A 114 -17.91 8.15 28.97
N GLN A 115 -18.16 6.84 28.90
CA GLN A 115 -19.25 6.20 29.63
C GLN A 115 -19.07 6.35 31.15
N ILE A 116 -17.86 6.15 31.65
CA ILE A 116 -17.55 6.35 33.08
C ILE A 116 -17.75 7.82 33.49
N GLN A 117 -17.28 8.77 32.67
CA GLN A 117 -17.48 10.19 32.93
C GLN A 117 -18.96 10.57 32.94
N HIS A 118 -19.74 10.03 32.00
CA HIS A 118 -21.19 10.23 31.92
C HIS A 118 -21.88 9.77 33.21
N VAL A 119 -21.62 8.54 33.65
CA VAL A 119 -22.17 8.01 34.92
C VAL A 119 -21.79 8.91 36.10
N ARG A 120 -20.51 9.28 36.23
CA ARG A 120 -20.04 10.17 37.30
C ARG A 120 -20.71 11.54 37.29
N MET A 121 -21.00 12.09 36.11
CA MET A 121 -21.70 13.37 35.98
C MET A 121 -23.13 13.26 36.52
N PHE A 122 -23.88 12.22 36.11
CA PHE A 122 -25.24 12.00 36.56
C PHE A 122 -25.32 11.66 38.06
N GLU A 123 -24.38 10.88 38.60
CA GLU A 123 -24.31 10.64 40.04
C GLU A 123 -24.13 11.93 40.85
N LYS A 124 -23.25 12.84 40.38
CA LYS A 124 -23.03 14.14 41.03
C LYS A 124 -24.27 15.02 40.95
N LEU A 125 -24.94 15.05 39.79
CA LEU A 125 -26.18 15.80 39.61
C LEU A 125 -27.29 15.26 40.52
N TYR A 126 -27.47 13.93 40.58
CA TYR A 126 -28.49 13.30 41.42
C TYR A 126 -28.25 13.54 42.91
N LYS A 127 -27.00 13.42 43.38
CA LYS A 127 -26.63 13.75 44.77
C LYS A 127 -26.95 15.20 45.13
N LYS A 128 -26.67 16.15 44.24
CA LYS A 128 -27.02 17.57 44.43
C LYS A 128 -28.53 17.82 44.36
N ALA A 129 -29.24 17.16 43.45
CA ALA A 129 -30.70 17.27 43.31
C ALA A 129 -31.43 16.72 44.55
N ARG A 130 -30.96 15.62 45.15
CA ARG A 130 -31.50 15.09 46.42
C ARG A 130 -31.31 16.05 47.60
N ASN A 131 -30.23 16.83 47.60
CA ASN A 131 -30.04 17.88 48.60
C ASN A 131 -30.99 19.07 48.37
N LEU A 132 -31.45 19.28 47.13
CA LEU A 132 -32.44 20.30 46.78
C LEU A 132 -33.88 19.85 47.05
N SER A 133 -34.21 18.55 46.96
CA SER A 133 -35.55 18.06 47.29
C SER A 133 -35.89 18.24 48.78
N VAL A 134 -34.88 18.22 49.66
CA VAL A 134 -35.05 18.58 51.09
C VAL A 134 -35.51 20.03 51.28
N LEU A 135 -35.17 20.94 50.36
CA LEU A 135 -35.65 22.32 50.36
C LEU A 135 -37.09 22.47 49.82
N VAL A 136 -37.60 21.46 49.13
CA VAL A 136 -38.97 21.44 48.56
C VAL A 136 -39.95 20.72 49.50
N GLU A 137 -39.49 19.72 50.25
CA GLU A 137 -40.31 18.94 51.20
C GLU A 137 -40.25 19.47 52.65
N GLY A 138 -39.24 20.27 52.99
CA GLY A 138 -39.23 21.00 54.26
C GLY A 138 -40.17 22.18 54.17
N ASP A 139 -41.17 22.24 55.04
CA ASP A 139 -42.03 23.42 55.26
C ASP A 139 -41.15 24.67 55.40
N LEU A 140 -40.93 25.37 54.29
CA LEU A 140 -40.31 26.68 54.31
C LEU A 140 -41.37 27.61 54.88
N PRO A 141 -41.20 28.17 56.10
CA PRO A 141 -42.03 29.26 56.52
C PRO A 141 -41.87 30.34 55.45
N PHE A 142 -43.01 30.65 54.83
CA PHE A 142 -43.26 31.70 53.87
C PHE A 142 -42.10 32.71 53.78
N ALA A 143 -41.41 32.68 52.63
CA ALA A 143 -40.47 33.66 52.14
C ALA A 143 -40.26 34.88 53.06
N SER A 144 -39.12 34.93 53.74
CA SER A 144 -38.53 36.22 54.08
C SER A 144 -38.17 36.89 52.75
N ILE A 145 -39.08 37.76 52.31
CA ILE A 145 -39.00 38.55 51.08
C ILE A 145 -37.60 39.16 51.01
N GLY A 146 -36.81 38.71 50.03
CA GLY A 146 -35.55 39.34 49.66
C GLY A 146 -34.28 38.53 49.82
N HIS A 147 -34.29 37.27 50.28
CA HIS A 147 -33.06 36.46 50.44
C HIS A 147 -33.04 35.21 49.55
N CYS A 148 -31.99 35.03 48.74
CA CYS A 148 -31.82 33.83 47.91
C CYS A 148 -31.17 32.69 48.72
N PRO A 149 -31.83 31.53 48.91
CA PRO A 149 -31.29 30.43 49.72
C PRO A 149 -30.12 29.68 49.05
N LEU A 150 -29.84 29.93 47.76
CA LEU A 150 -28.75 29.29 47.02
C LEU A 150 -27.40 30.04 47.14
N CYS A 151 -27.42 31.35 47.36
CA CYS A 151 -26.22 32.17 47.39
C CYS A 151 -26.16 33.18 48.56
N GLY A 152 -27.21 33.27 49.38
CA GLY A 152 -27.27 34.20 50.52
C GLY A 152 -27.33 35.68 50.12
N CYS A 153 -27.56 35.98 48.84
CA CYS A 153 -27.64 37.36 48.39
C CYS A 153 -29.01 37.95 48.72
N THR A 154 -29.01 39.10 49.39
CA THR A 154 -30.19 39.98 49.46
C THR A 154 -30.36 40.71 48.12
N ASN A 155 -31.56 40.67 47.55
CA ASN A 155 -31.85 41.41 46.32
C ASN A 155 -31.82 42.92 46.60
N ARG A 156 -30.69 43.60 46.33
CA ARG A 156 -30.50 45.05 46.56
C ARG A 156 -31.03 45.91 45.42
N ASN A 157 -32.19 45.59 44.88
CA ASN A 157 -32.85 46.44 43.89
C ASN A 157 -34.27 46.74 44.40
N GLN A 158 -34.38 47.83 45.17
CA GLN A 158 -35.54 48.72 45.11
C GLN A 158 -35.36 49.63 43.90
#